data_AF-A0A952E1H8-F1
#
_entry.id   AF-A0A952E1H8-F1
#
_cell.length_a   1.000
_cell.length_b   1.000
_cell.length_c   1.000
_cell.angle_alpha   90.00
_cell.angle_beta   90.00
_cell.angle_gamma   90.00
#
_symmetry.space_group_name_H-M   'P 1'
#
loop_
_entity.id
_entity.type
_entity.pdbx_description
1 polymer ?
#
loop_
_entity_poly.entity_id
_entity_poly.type
_entity_poly.pdbx_seq_one_letter_code
_entity_poly.pdbx_strand_id
1 'polypeptide(L)'
;MNDTYDSRWISRRRFLKEAAAVIGGATLVRTFPAAAAPTLRPLRQEAAVNIMDPAFGVKGDGTTNDRAAFQAAMDAAVAAGVPLWIPRPEQFYRIVLEPEHRNLRVNGDLTVIGAGRKSTLLRYTVQNPGTGQPYSGFYVPGGVNFQLANLRLEEDLHQPIEQFEFMGVLFESGSVDHVCLVENIDIDGFTYCLYTPASAVDGGYGELFLTVRNCDLHPWWQYCIAFWTVPEGHKRLHIYDSYLHDNQNSHLIYCHPHNSVHVENTRFDGATSWAFQFQGTLVAGDPEYHRFVGCWFGPRNSRAIITQDRQSVAVHDEIRNCVFEAAPAIQIRSDITIDGCYFTTGDGAANGSQFVAAYSNSPWRATIRDCIFAPRGDSLPQVDLRLEDIEVEIENCQFYNQGVGTILSLGRGAANRYAIRDCLFYNRPDNASFSVSLEIDNGQALVERCRFIG
;
A
#
# COMPACT_ATOMS: atom_id res chain seq x y z
N MET A 1 -28.81 41.99 6.60
CA MET A 1 -27.43 42.01 6.06
C MET A 1 -26.45 42.02 7.22
N ASN A 2 -26.01 40.82 7.60
CA ASN A 2 -24.72 40.49 8.22
C ASN A 2 -24.84 39.01 8.62
N ASP A 3 -24.81 38.14 7.61
CA ASP A 3 -24.61 36.71 7.83
C ASP A 3 -23.16 36.52 8.26
N THR A 4 -22.98 36.31 9.56
CA THR A 4 -21.77 35.70 10.11
C THR A 4 -21.66 34.28 9.53
N TYR A 5 -20.85 34.13 8.48
CA TYR A 5 -20.43 32.83 7.95
C TYR A 5 -19.87 31.99 9.11
N ASP A 6 -20.65 30.99 9.53
CA ASP A 6 -20.30 30.03 10.56
C ASP A 6 -19.01 29.31 10.16
N SER A 7 -17.95 29.53 10.93
CA SER A 7 -16.57 29.08 10.70
C SER A 7 -16.34 27.58 10.88
N ARG A 8 -17.42 26.78 10.89
CA ARG A 8 -17.41 25.32 11.08
C ARG A 8 -17.27 24.52 9.80
N TRP A 9 -17.44 25.12 8.63
CA TRP A 9 -17.34 24.42 7.34
C TRP A 9 -15.90 24.40 6.83
N ILE A 10 -15.38 23.21 6.54
CA ILE A 10 -14.06 23.04 5.89
C ILE A 10 -14.21 23.49 4.44
N SER A 11 -13.86 24.74 4.12
CA SER A 11 -13.89 25.16 2.70
C SER A 11 -12.95 24.30 1.85
N ARG A 12 -13.32 23.97 0.60
CA ARG A 12 -12.44 23.25 -0.36
C ARG A 12 -11.02 23.85 -0.42
N ARG A 13 -10.87 25.18 -0.32
CA ARG A 13 -9.56 25.85 -0.26
C ARG A 13 -8.80 25.58 1.04
N ARG A 14 -9.48 25.47 2.18
CA ARG A 14 -8.87 25.13 3.47
C ARG A 14 -8.47 23.66 3.49
N PHE A 15 -9.36 22.77 3.05
CA PHE A 15 -9.05 21.36 2.85
C PHE A 15 -7.85 21.18 1.92
N LEU A 16 -7.85 21.77 0.72
CA LEU A 16 -6.73 21.64 -0.22
C LEU A 16 -5.45 22.30 0.30
N LYS A 17 -5.51 23.31 1.18
CA LYS A 17 -4.32 23.88 1.84
C LYS A 17 -3.78 22.98 2.93
N GLU A 18 -4.64 22.32 3.71
CA GLU A 18 -4.27 21.37 4.76
C GLU A 18 -3.81 20.04 4.12
N ALA A 19 -4.48 19.54 3.08
CA ALA A 19 -4.07 18.40 2.27
C ALA A 19 -2.81 18.68 1.45
N ALA A 20 -2.60 19.88 0.89
CA ALA A 20 -1.32 20.26 0.28
C ALA A 20 -0.21 20.41 1.32
N ALA A 21 -0.53 20.65 2.59
CA ALA A 21 0.43 20.64 3.69
C ALA A 21 0.76 19.20 4.13
N VAL A 22 -0.17 18.25 4.02
CA VAL A 22 0.07 16.80 4.17
C VAL A 22 0.89 16.26 2.98
N ILE A 23 0.49 16.56 1.75
CA ILE A 23 1.19 16.19 0.50
C ILE A 23 2.54 16.91 0.36
N GLY A 24 2.69 18.08 0.96
CA GLY A 24 3.89 18.92 0.98
C GLY A 24 4.82 18.70 2.17
N GLY A 25 4.59 17.66 2.99
CA GLY A 25 5.50 17.25 4.07
C GLY A 25 5.54 18.16 5.30
N ALA A 26 4.53 18.99 5.52
CA ALA A 26 4.46 19.89 6.67
C ALA A 26 3.04 19.94 7.26
N THR A 27 2.66 19.01 8.14
CA THR A 27 1.54 19.28 9.07
C THR A 27 1.74 18.67 10.45
N LEU A 28 1.28 19.45 11.43
CA LEU A 28 1.38 19.27 12.86
C LEU A 28 0.95 17.87 13.34
N VAL A 29 1.90 17.20 13.97
CA VAL A 29 1.75 15.96 14.72
C VAL A 29 0.83 16.19 15.92
N ARG A 30 -0.41 15.69 15.86
CA ARG A 30 -1.07 15.23 17.09
C ARG A 30 -0.43 13.90 17.44
N THR A 31 0.44 13.92 18.45
CA THR A 31 1.19 12.76 18.93
C THR A 31 0.23 11.72 19.50
N PHE A 32 -0.14 10.75 18.69
CA PHE A 32 -0.51 9.43 19.20
C PHE A 32 0.79 8.67 19.49
N PRO A 33 0.80 7.75 20.49
CA PRO A 33 1.92 6.83 20.66
C PRO A 33 1.91 5.86 19.47
N ALA A 34 2.54 6.26 18.38
CA ALA A 34 2.98 5.34 17.34
C ALA A 34 3.89 4.31 18.01
N ALA A 35 3.65 3.02 17.75
CA ALA A 35 4.71 2.02 17.91
C ALA A 35 5.92 2.56 17.14
N ALA A 36 6.97 2.94 17.86
CA ALA A 36 8.07 3.70 17.29
C ALA A 36 8.68 2.86 16.17
N ALA A 37 8.60 3.37 14.93
CA ALA A 37 9.39 2.82 13.84
C ALA A 37 10.85 2.79 14.28
N PRO A 38 11.58 1.67 14.09
CA PRO A 38 12.99 1.60 14.47
C PRO A 38 13.77 2.73 13.76
N THR A 39 14.21 3.72 14.54
CA THR A 39 15.07 4.80 14.06
C THR A 39 16.49 4.26 13.93
N LEU A 40 17.01 4.22 12.71
CA LEU A 40 18.39 3.84 12.45
C LEU A 40 19.37 4.90 12.93
N ARG A 41 20.46 4.44 13.54
CA ARG A 41 21.67 5.24 13.72
C ARG A 41 22.38 5.38 12.37
N PRO A 42 22.93 6.57 12.01
CA PRO A 42 23.77 6.69 10.84
C PRO A 42 24.98 5.77 10.98
N LEU A 43 25.04 4.73 10.15
CA LEU A 43 26.13 3.75 10.14
C LEU A 43 27.40 4.41 9.59
N ARG A 44 28.51 4.27 10.33
CA ARG A 44 29.83 4.75 9.90
C ARG A 44 30.42 3.75 8.91
N GLN A 45 30.74 4.24 7.71
CA GLN A 45 31.35 3.50 6.59
C GLN A 45 32.65 2.76 6.96
N GLU A 46 33.35 3.19 8.01
CA GLU A 46 34.64 2.65 8.46
C GLU A 46 34.56 1.25 9.12
N ALA A 47 33.35 0.75 9.45
CA ALA A 47 33.15 -0.54 10.11
C ALA A 47 32.43 -1.58 9.22
N ALA A 48 32.32 -1.37 7.92
CA ALA A 48 31.59 -2.25 6.99
C ALA A 48 32.53 -3.09 6.12
N VAL A 49 32.06 -4.28 5.71
CA VAL A 49 32.72 -5.05 4.63
C VAL A 49 32.42 -4.35 3.31
N ASN A 50 33.47 -3.87 2.62
CA ASN A 50 33.34 -3.29 1.30
C ASN A 50 33.38 -4.40 0.24
N ILE A 51 32.34 -4.51 -0.60
CA ILE A 51 32.29 -5.55 -1.65
C ILE A 51 33.43 -5.42 -2.68
N MET A 52 34.00 -4.23 -2.84
CA MET A 52 35.10 -3.96 -3.77
C MET A 52 36.48 -4.26 -3.17
N ASP A 53 36.54 -4.82 -1.95
CA ASP A 53 37.80 -5.34 -1.44
C ASP A 53 38.38 -6.36 -2.43
N PRO A 54 39.67 -6.25 -2.82
CA PRO A 54 40.31 -7.20 -3.73
C PRO A 54 40.14 -8.67 -3.34
N ALA A 55 39.90 -8.98 -2.07
CA ALA A 55 39.65 -10.33 -1.57
C ALA A 55 38.37 -10.98 -2.14
N PHE A 56 37.34 -10.18 -2.48
CA PHE A 56 36.08 -10.71 -3.02
C PHE A 56 36.05 -10.71 -4.56
N GLY A 57 36.75 -9.77 -5.19
CA GLY A 57 36.90 -9.74 -6.65
C GLY A 57 35.72 -9.17 -7.45
N VAL A 58 34.78 -8.47 -6.79
CA VAL A 58 33.68 -7.76 -7.46
C VAL A 58 34.22 -6.69 -8.42
N LYS A 59 33.60 -6.54 -9.60
CA LYS A 59 34.01 -5.58 -10.63
C LYS A 59 33.05 -4.41 -10.78
N GLY A 60 31.74 -4.63 -10.87
CA GLY A 60 30.80 -3.54 -11.13
C GLY A 60 30.99 -2.87 -12.51
N ASP A 61 31.53 -3.62 -13.48
CA ASP A 61 31.84 -3.17 -14.83
C ASP A 61 30.67 -3.37 -15.83
N GLY A 62 29.53 -3.84 -15.34
CA GLY A 62 28.34 -4.16 -16.12
C GLY A 62 28.42 -5.43 -16.98
N THR A 63 29.56 -6.12 -17.01
CA THR A 63 29.80 -7.30 -17.87
C THR A 63 30.11 -8.55 -17.05
N THR A 64 31.03 -8.42 -16.10
CA THR A 64 31.46 -9.50 -15.21
C THR A 64 30.30 -9.95 -14.35
N ASN A 65 30.08 -11.27 -14.24
CA ASN A 65 29.12 -11.81 -13.30
C ASN A 65 29.66 -11.68 -11.86
N ASP A 66 29.13 -10.73 -11.12
CA ASP A 66 29.56 -10.42 -9.76
C ASP A 66 28.91 -11.34 -8.70
N ARG A 67 27.97 -12.21 -9.07
CA ARG A 67 27.12 -12.97 -8.12
C ARG A 67 27.90 -13.73 -7.03
N ALA A 68 28.92 -14.50 -7.42
CA ALA A 68 29.68 -15.31 -6.47
C ALA A 68 30.53 -14.45 -5.53
N ALA A 69 31.16 -13.40 -6.05
CA ALA A 69 31.93 -12.43 -5.29
C ALA A 69 31.03 -11.65 -4.31
N PHE A 70 29.82 -11.29 -4.73
CA PHE A 70 28.81 -10.64 -3.90
C PHE A 70 28.38 -11.54 -2.74
N GLN A 71 28.10 -12.83 -3.01
CA GLN A 71 27.76 -13.79 -1.96
C GLN A 71 28.89 -13.93 -0.94
N ALA A 72 30.14 -14.04 -1.39
CA ALA A 72 31.29 -14.16 -0.50
C ALA A 72 31.45 -12.93 0.42
N ALA A 73 31.20 -11.72 -0.10
CA ALA A 73 31.22 -10.50 0.69
C ALA A 73 30.07 -10.43 1.71
N MET A 74 28.87 -10.87 1.32
CA MET A 74 27.72 -11.01 2.25
C MET A 74 28.03 -11.98 3.39
N ASP A 75 28.57 -13.16 3.06
CA ASP A 75 28.91 -14.18 4.06
C ASP A 75 29.99 -13.67 5.03
N ALA A 76 30.96 -12.90 4.54
CA ALA A 76 31.98 -12.26 5.37
C ALA A 76 31.39 -11.17 6.29
N ALA A 77 30.45 -10.36 5.80
CA ALA A 77 29.77 -9.34 6.59
C ALA A 77 28.94 -9.97 7.73
N VAL A 78 28.20 -11.04 7.42
CA VAL A 78 27.45 -11.83 8.41
C VAL A 78 28.41 -12.43 9.45
N ALA A 79 29.48 -13.08 9.02
CA ALA A 79 30.45 -13.70 9.93
C ALA A 79 31.14 -12.68 10.86
N ALA A 80 31.37 -11.46 10.38
CA ALA A 80 31.94 -10.37 11.15
C ALA A 80 30.90 -9.59 11.99
N GLY A 81 29.60 -9.81 11.79
CA GLY A 81 28.53 -9.08 12.47
C GLY A 81 28.50 -7.59 12.13
N VAL A 82 28.86 -7.23 10.90
CA VAL A 82 28.93 -5.84 10.43
C VAL A 82 28.16 -5.62 9.13
N PRO A 83 27.80 -4.38 8.75
CA PRO A 83 27.14 -4.11 7.49
C PRO A 83 27.99 -4.46 6.26
N LEU A 84 27.31 -4.72 5.15
CA LEU A 84 27.86 -4.75 3.81
C LEU A 84 27.73 -3.39 3.14
N TRP A 85 28.85 -2.84 2.68
CA TRP A 85 28.91 -1.59 1.92
C TRP A 85 29.09 -1.86 0.42
N ILE A 86 28.21 -1.28 -0.38
CA ILE A 86 28.19 -1.37 -1.84
C ILE A 86 28.50 0.02 -2.41
N PRO A 87 29.75 0.30 -2.82
CA PRO A 87 30.09 1.59 -3.39
C PRO A 87 29.39 1.81 -4.74
N ARG A 88 29.55 3.01 -5.29
CA ARG A 88 29.12 3.29 -6.67
C ARG A 88 29.95 2.45 -7.65
N PRO A 89 29.33 1.63 -8.53
CA PRO A 89 30.03 0.91 -9.58
C PRO A 89 30.48 1.84 -10.71
N GLU A 90 31.37 1.37 -11.58
CA GLU A 90 31.72 2.06 -12.83
C GLU A 90 30.52 2.12 -13.78
N GLN A 91 29.80 1.00 -13.91
CA GLN A 91 28.53 0.91 -14.64
C GLN A 91 27.40 0.43 -13.72
N PHE A 92 27.39 -0.88 -13.42
CA PHE A 92 26.47 -1.53 -12.48
C PHE A 92 27.04 -2.88 -12.05
N TYR A 93 26.57 -3.41 -10.92
CA TYR A 93 26.89 -4.77 -10.50
C TYR A 93 25.97 -5.75 -11.21
N ARG A 94 26.54 -6.66 -11.99
CA ARG A 94 25.77 -7.61 -12.78
C ARG A 94 25.65 -8.94 -12.02
N ILE A 95 24.43 -9.30 -11.63
CA ILE A 95 24.14 -10.51 -10.86
C ILE A 95 23.42 -11.52 -11.75
N VAL A 96 24.11 -12.58 -12.15
CA VAL A 96 23.50 -13.68 -12.92
C VAL A 96 23.08 -14.80 -12.00
N LEU A 97 21.81 -15.17 -12.09
CA LEU A 97 21.21 -16.30 -11.40
C LEU A 97 21.06 -17.48 -12.35
N GLU A 98 21.17 -18.68 -11.79
CA GLU A 98 21.06 -19.96 -12.49
C GLU A 98 20.26 -20.94 -11.62
N PRO A 99 19.78 -22.08 -12.15
CA PRO A 99 18.99 -23.04 -11.36
C PRO A 99 19.66 -23.50 -10.05
N GLU A 100 20.99 -23.60 -10.02
CA GLU A 100 21.76 -23.98 -8.83
C GLU A 100 22.03 -22.79 -7.87
N HIS A 101 21.85 -21.56 -8.35
CA HIS A 101 22.14 -20.32 -7.64
C HIS A 101 21.04 -19.29 -7.90
N ARG A 102 19.85 -19.56 -7.35
CA ARG A 102 18.61 -18.82 -7.66
C ARG A 102 18.48 -17.47 -6.96
N ASN A 103 19.45 -17.09 -6.14
CA ASN A 103 19.45 -15.86 -5.34
C ASN A 103 20.81 -15.52 -4.73
N LEU A 104 20.90 -14.32 -4.17
CA LEU A 104 21.83 -13.98 -3.10
C LEU A 104 21.19 -14.36 -1.75
N ARG A 105 21.71 -15.40 -1.12
CA ARG A 105 21.15 -15.92 0.14
C ARG A 105 21.70 -15.15 1.33
N VAL A 106 20.82 -14.64 2.17
CA VAL A 106 21.18 -13.98 3.44
C VAL A 106 21.34 -15.05 4.53
N ASN A 107 22.58 -15.43 4.85
CA ASN A 107 22.87 -16.56 5.75
C ASN A 107 22.84 -16.22 7.26
N GLY A 108 22.46 -14.99 7.62
CA GLY A 108 22.33 -14.50 8.99
C GLY A 108 22.03 -13.00 8.99
N ASP A 109 21.91 -12.39 10.16
CA ASP A 109 21.55 -10.98 10.29
C ASP A 109 22.48 -10.08 9.46
N LEU A 110 21.88 -9.27 8.58
CA LEU A 110 22.64 -8.50 7.60
C LEU A 110 22.01 -7.15 7.30
N THR A 111 22.85 -6.13 7.26
CA THR A 111 22.51 -4.81 6.72
C THR A 111 23.31 -4.57 5.45
N VAL A 112 22.62 -4.29 4.34
CA VAL A 112 23.19 -4.00 3.02
C VAL A 112 22.93 -2.54 2.68
N ILE A 113 23.99 -1.79 2.38
CA ILE A 113 23.90 -0.34 2.14
C ILE A 113 24.66 0.03 0.87
N GLY A 114 23.97 0.68 -0.07
CA GLY A 114 24.58 1.29 -1.24
C GLY A 114 25.06 2.73 -1.02
N ALA A 115 25.85 3.23 -1.97
CA ALA A 115 26.29 4.61 -2.00
C ALA A 115 25.17 5.62 -2.27
N GLY A 116 24.02 5.15 -2.76
CA GLY A 116 22.84 5.98 -3.01
C GLY A 116 21.92 5.31 -4.01
N ARG A 117 20.61 5.51 -3.84
CA ARG A 117 19.56 4.86 -4.64
C ARG A 117 19.71 5.04 -6.16
N LYS A 118 20.22 6.21 -6.58
CA LYS A 118 20.45 6.54 -8.00
C LYS A 118 21.88 6.26 -8.48
N SER A 119 22.78 5.85 -7.59
CA SER A 119 24.21 5.71 -7.87
C SER A 119 24.75 4.30 -7.67
N THR A 120 23.98 3.42 -7.03
CA THR A 120 24.35 2.02 -6.80
C THR A 120 23.26 1.13 -7.40
N LEU A 121 23.58 0.46 -8.50
CA LEU A 121 22.66 -0.42 -9.22
C LEU A 121 23.15 -1.87 -9.15
N LEU A 122 22.28 -2.76 -8.65
CA LEU A 122 22.39 -4.20 -8.81
C LEU A 122 21.39 -4.62 -9.88
N ARG A 123 21.91 -5.10 -11.01
CA ARG A 123 21.10 -5.55 -12.14
C ARG A 123 21.14 -7.06 -12.23
N TYR A 124 19.96 -7.67 -12.21
CA TYR A 124 19.78 -9.10 -12.17
C TYR A 124 19.38 -9.67 -13.53
N THR A 125 19.82 -10.89 -13.80
CA THR A 125 19.44 -11.65 -14.98
C THR A 125 19.37 -13.13 -14.61
N VAL A 126 18.42 -13.87 -15.16
CA VAL A 126 18.38 -15.33 -15.03
C VAL A 126 18.93 -15.95 -16.32
N GLN A 127 19.94 -16.81 -16.19
CA GLN A 127 20.53 -17.55 -17.30
C GLN A 127 20.06 -19.01 -17.23
N ASN A 128 19.59 -19.54 -18.38
CA ASN A 128 19.07 -20.91 -18.51
C ASN A 128 18.00 -21.23 -17.44
N PRO A 129 16.86 -20.50 -17.41
CA PRO A 129 15.88 -20.65 -16.36
C PRO A 129 15.31 -22.07 -16.33
N GLY A 130 15.35 -22.70 -15.16
CA GLY A 130 14.57 -23.91 -14.90
C GLY A 130 13.08 -23.61 -14.90
N THR A 131 12.30 -24.36 -15.69
CA THR A 131 10.85 -24.19 -15.81
C THR A 131 10.16 -24.27 -14.44
N GLY A 132 9.35 -23.25 -14.12
CA GLY A 132 8.53 -23.22 -12.90
C GLY A 132 9.32 -23.04 -11.59
N GLN A 133 10.60 -22.67 -11.66
CA GLN A 133 11.41 -22.38 -10.47
C GLN A 133 11.35 -20.89 -10.13
N PRO A 134 11.11 -20.51 -8.86
CA PRO A 134 11.15 -19.11 -8.45
C PRO A 134 12.60 -18.62 -8.29
N TYR A 135 12.86 -17.39 -8.71
CA TYR A 135 14.12 -16.68 -8.51
C TYR A 135 13.92 -15.46 -7.63
N SER A 136 14.96 -15.03 -6.93
CA SER A 136 14.92 -13.77 -6.19
C SER A 136 16.26 -13.07 -6.23
N GLY A 137 16.27 -11.73 -6.21
CA GLY A 137 17.52 -10.99 -6.06
C GLY A 137 18.16 -11.31 -4.71
N PHE A 138 17.44 -10.99 -3.63
CA PHE A 138 17.76 -11.41 -2.28
C PHE A 138 16.75 -12.43 -1.75
N TYR A 139 17.25 -13.47 -1.11
CA TYR A 139 16.43 -14.40 -0.31
C TYR A 139 16.80 -14.27 1.17
N VAL A 140 15.82 -13.89 1.98
CA VAL A 140 15.91 -13.72 3.43
C VAL A 140 15.18 -14.89 4.10
N PRO A 141 15.90 -15.88 4.66
CA PRO A 141 15.30 -16.99 5.39
C PRO A 141 14.56 -16.51 6.65
N GLY A 142 13.59 -17.31 7.10
CA GLY A 142 12.85 -17.04 8.33
C GLY A 142 13.75 -16.93 9.56
N GLY A 143 13.47 -15.92 10.39
CA GLY A 143 14.21 -15.66 11.63
C GLY A 143 15.48 -14.81 11.45
N VAL A 144 15.74 -14.30 10.25
CA VAL A 144 16.88 -13.42 9.96
C VAL A 144 16.44 -11.96 9.95
N ASN A 145 17.15 -11.11 10.69
CA ASN A 145 16.98 -9.66 10.60
C ASN A 145 17.70 -9.12 9.37
N PHE A 146 16.99 -8.36 8.54
CA PHE A 146 17.56 -7.88 7.28
C PHE A 146 17.26 -6.41 7.03
N GLN A 147 18.27 -5.69 6.55
CA GLN A 147 18.09 -4.33 6.05
C GLN A 147 18.71 -4.17 4.67
N LEU A 148 17.97 -3.51 3.76
CA LEU A 148 18.44 -3.09 2.45
C LEU A 148 18.21 -1.59 2.28
N ALA A 149 19.28 -0.83 2.03
CA ALA A 149 19.18 0.61 1.89
C ALA A 149 20.06 1.24 0.79
N ASN A 150 19.61 2.38 0.27
CA ASN A 150 20.39 3.28 -0.59
C ASN A 150 20.95 2.66 -1.89
N LEU A 151 20.17 1.86 -2.60
CA LEU A 151 20.54 1.27 -3.89
C LEU A 151 19.30 1.03 -4.77
N ARG A 152 19.53 0.62 -6.02
CA ARG A 152 18.50 0.19 -6.98
C ARG A 152 18.67 -1.28 -7.29
N LEU A 153 17.55 -2.00 -7.34
CA LEU A 153 17.44 -3.34 -7.89
C LEU A 153 16.72 -3.25 -9.24
N GLU A 154 17.26 -3.92 -10.25
CA GLU A 154 16.66 -3.93 -11.59
C GLU A 154 16.73 -5.32 -12.21
N GLU A 155 15.70 -5.68 -12.97
CA GLU A 155 15.58 -6.91 -13.75
C GLU A 155 15.37 -6.54 -15.23
N ASP A 156 16.14 -7.14 -16.14
CA ASP A 156 16.20 -6.71 -17.55
C ASP A 156 15.40 -7.61 -18.52
N LEU A 157 15.08 -8.86 -18.13
CA LEU A 157 14.52 -9.82 -19.07
C LEU A 157 13.00 -9.70 -19.20
N HIS A 158 12.31 -9.20 -18.18
CA HIS A 158 10.86 -8.99 -18.17
C HIS A 158 10.08 -10.24 -18.62
N GLN A 159 10.56 -11.42 -18.22
CA GLN A 159 9.99 -12.67 -18.70
C GLN A 159 8.55 -12.87 -18.20
N PRO A 160 7.67 -13.47 -19.03
CA PRO A 160 6.34 -13.87 -18.59
C PRO A 160 6.40 -14.87 -17.42
N ILE A 161 5.40 -14.82 -16.53
CA ILE A 161 5.34 -15.69 -15.34
C ILE A 161 5.26 -17.18 -15.69
N GLU A 162 4.81 -17.51 -16.89
CA GLU A 162 4.75 -18.88 -17.39
C GLU A 162 6.15 -19.49 -17.55
N GLN A 163 7.18 -18.65 -17.65
CA GLN A 163 8.57 -19.12 -17.62
C GLN A 163 9.06 -19.31 -16.19
N PHE A 164 9.00 -18.25 -15.39
CA PHE A 164 9.33 -18.25 -13.96
C PHE A 164 8.85 -16.97 -13.27
N GLU A 165 8.75 -17.04 -11.95
CA GLU A 165 8.55 -15.87 -11.11
C GLU A 165 9.90 -15.30 -10.66
N PHE A 166 10.04 -13.97 -10.70
CA PHE A 166 11.25 -13.28 -10.24
C PHE A 166 10.91 -12.19 -9.24
N MET A 167 11.39 -12.36 -8.01
CA MET A 167 11.23 -11.41 -6.91
C MET A 167 12.46 -10.49 -6.76
N GLY A 168 12.26 -9.21 -6.44
CA GLY A 168 13.36 -8.35 -6.00
C GLY A 168 13.93 -8.86 -4.66
N VAL A 169 13.05 -8.99 -3.66
CA VAL A 169 13.36 -9.59 -2.36
C VAL A 169 12.29 -10.59 -1.96
N LEU A 170 12.71 -11.81 -1.60
CA LEU A 170 11.88 -12.86 -1.03
C LEU A 170 12.15 -12.93 0.48
N PHE A 171 11.13 -12.69 1.30
CA PHE A 171 11.20 -12.89 2.75
C PHE A 171 10.38 -14.12 3.14
N GLU A 172 11.03 -15.05 3.83
CA GLU A 172 10.36 -16.20 4.41
C GLU A 172 10.06 -15.93 5.89
N SER A 173 8.91 -16.41 6.38
CA SER A 173 8.62 -16.38 7.81
C SER A 173 9.31 -17.54 8.53
N GLY A 174 9.67 -17.34 9.80
CA GLY A 174 10.34 -18.36 10.61
C GLY A 174 9.54 -18.74 11.85
N SER A 175 10.13 -19.57 12.70
CA SER A 175 9.59 -19.91 14.02
C SER A 175 9.85 -18.84 15.09
N VAL A 176 10.64 -17.81 14.77
CA VAL A 176 10.99 -16.69 15.65
C VAL A 176 10.68 -15.36 14.98
N ASP A 177 10.36 -14.36 15.80
CA ASP A 177 10.13 -13.00 15.35
C ASP A 177 11.40 -12.42 14.74
N HIS A 178 11.25 -11.68 13.64
CA HIS A 178 12.36 -11.04 12.95
C HIS A 178 11.90 -9.79 12.22
N VAL A 179 12.83 -8.84 12.09
CA VAL A 179 12.56 -7.50 11.57
C VAL A 179 13.30 -7.29 10.26
N CYS A 180 12.57 -6.80 9.27
CA CYS A 180 13.08 -6.47 7.95
C CYS A 180 12.80 -5.00 7.62
N LEU A 181 13.79 -4.33 7.02
CA LEU A 181 13.68 -2.94 6.59
C LEU A 181 14.19 -2.75 5.17
N VAL A 182 13.34 -2.22 4.30
CA VAL A 182 13.72 -1.77 2.95
C VAL A 182 13.55 -0.26 2.90
N GLU A 183 14.64 0.47 2.70
CA GLU A 183 14.64 1.93 2.81
C GLU A 183 15.39 2.63 1.69
N ASN A 184 14.79 3.66 1.11
CA ASN A 184 15.44 4.49 0.09
C ASN A 184 15.99 3.64 -1.06
N ILE A 185 15.14 2.71 -1.53
CA ILE A 185 15.43 1.77 -2.62
C ILE A 185 14.49 2.03 -3.79
N ASP A 186 15.02 1.90 -5.00
CA ASP A 186 14.22 1.76 -6.23
C ASP A 186 14.23 0.27 -6.62
N ILE A 187 13.07 -0.38 -6.83
CA ILE A 187 12.97 -1.77 -7.31
C ILE A 187 12.16 -1.76 -8.61
N ASP A 188 12.75 -2.25 -9.70
CA ASP A 188 12.20 -2.13 -11.05
C ASP A 188 12.30 -3.45 -11.83
N GLY A 189 11.28 -3.76 -12.64
CA GLY A 189 11.32 -4.86 -13.62
C GLY A 189 10.94 -6.26 -13.10
N PHE A 190 10.81 -6.45 -11.78
CA PHE A 190 10.53 -7.78 -11.22
C PHE A 190 9.06 -8.21 -11.39
N THR A 191 8.78 -9.53 -11.37
CA THR A 191 7.41 -10.05 -11.23
C THR A 191 6.75 -9.51 -9.95
N TYR A 192 7.53 -9.55 -8.87
CA TYR A 192 7.18 -9.01 -7.55
C TYR A 192 8.34 -8.18 -7.03
N CYS A 193 8.13 -6.96 -6.54
CA CYS A 193 9.25 -6.22 -5.94
C CYS A 193 9.62 -6.84 -4.59
N LEU A 194 8.65 -6.95 -3.67
CA LEU A 194 8.79 -7.57 -2.36
C LEU A 194 7.77 -8.70 -2.22
N TYR A 195 8.20 -9.88 -1.82
CA TYR A 195 7.33 -11.05 -1.72
C TYR A 195 7.53 -11.81 -0.41
N THR A 196 6.42 -12.18 0.22
CA THR A 196 6.39 -13.09 1.35
C THR A 196 5.36 -14.18 1.08
N PRO A 197 5.74 -15.46 1.01
CA PRO A 197 4.82 -16.54 0.69
C PRO A 197 3.91 -16.90 1.87
N ALA A 198 2.82 -17.61 1.55
CA ALA A 198 1.91 -18.23 2.51
C ALA A 198 2.45 -19.57 3.06
N SER A 199 3.74 -19.85 2.88
CA SER A 199 4.46 -21.03 3.33
C SER A 199 5.70 -20.59 4.10
N ALA A 200 6.15 -21.40 5.06
CA ALA A 200 7.34 -21.13 5.85
C ALA A 200 8.05 -22.44 6.25
N VAL A 201 9.37 -22.36 6.39
CA VAL A 201 10.15 -23.37 7.13
C VAL A 201 9.68 -23.37 8.60
N ASP A 202 9.49 -24.55 9.18
CA ASP A 202 9.10 -24.77 10.59
C ASP A 202 7.79 -24.10 11.03
N GLY A 203 6.82 -23.96 10.11
CA GLY A 203 5.45 -23.55 10.42
C GLY A 203 5.20 -22.04 10.40
N GLY A 204 6.23 -21.19 10.44
CA GLY A 204 6.11 -19.74 10.19
C GLY A 204 5.34 -18.95 11.26
N TYR A 205 5.35 -19.44 12.50
CA TYR A 205 4.59 -18.85 13.61
C TYR A 205 5.18 -17.54 14.17
N GLY A 206 6.45 -17.27 13.92
CA GLY A 206 7.10 -16.02 14.34
C GLY A 206 6.67 -14.83 13.48
N GLU A 207 6.55 -13.65 14.09
CA GLU A 207 6.17 -12.42 13.40
C GLU A 207 7.29 -11.99 12.42
N LEU A 208 6.95 -11.86 11.14
CA LEU A 208 7.75 -11.06 10.21
C LEU A 208 7.25 -9.61 10.27
N PHE A 209 8.07 -8.71 10.78
CA PHE A 209 7.81 -7.27 10.71
C PHE A 209 8.63 -6.64 9.58
N LEU A 210 7.95 -6.35 8.46
CA LEU A 210 8.52 -5.64 7.31
C LEU A 210 8.16 -4.15 7.34
N THR A 211 9.18 -3.29 7.34
CA THR A 211 9.06 -1.85 7.11
C THR A 211 9.59 -1.47 5.73
N VAL A 212 8.82 -0.68 4.98
CA VAL A 212 9.19 -0.11 3.68
C VAL A 212 9.15 1.42 3.80
N ARG A 213 10.25 2.12 3.51
CA ARG A 213 10.34 3.57 3.69
C ARG A 213 11.02 4.29 2.54
N ASN A 214 10.40 5.35 2.02
CA ASN A 214 10.97 6.19 0.96
C ASN A 214 11.44 5.37 -0.25
N CYS A 215 10.66 4.36 -0.64
CA CYS A 215 10.96 3.47 -1.75
C CYS A 215 10.15 3.83 -3.00
N ASP A 216 10.69 3.47 -4.15
CA ASP A 216 9.99 3.50 -5.44
C ASP A 216 9.89 2.06 -5.97
N LEU A 217 8.68 1.49 -5.99
CA LEU A 217 8.44 0.09 -6.34
C LEU A 217 7.61 -0.01 -7.61
N HIS A 218 8.23 -0.52 -8.67
CA HIS A 218 7.67 -0.65 -10.01
C HIS A 218 7.85 -2.08 -10.53
N PRO A 219 6.89 -2.98 -10.28
CA PRO A 219 6.95 -4.32 -10.84
C PRO A 219 6.72 -4.28 -12.35
N TRP A 220 7.34 -5.20 -13.08
CA TRP A 220 7.00 -5.42 -14.48
C TRP A 220 5.63 -6.07 -14.63
N TRP A 221 5.27 -7.01 -13.73
CA TRP A 221 4.11 -7.87 -13.93
C TRP A 221 3.02 -7.75 -12.87
N GLN A 222 3.24 -8.26 -11.64
CA GLN A 222 2.15 -8.48 -10.69
C GLN A 222 2.11 -7.47 -9.54
N TYR A 223 2.98 -7.61 -8.53
CA TYR A 223 2.83 -6.87 -7.27
C TYR A 223 4.05 -6.02 -6.94
N CYS A 224 3.85 -4.81 -6.43
CA CYS A 224 4.89 -4.13 -5.67
C CYS A 224 5.16 -4.94 -4.40
N ILE A 225 4.09 -5.34 -3.69
CA ILE A 225 4.19 -6.15 -2.48
C ILE A 225 3.14 -7.26 -2.49
N ALA A 226 3.58 -8.51 -2.44
CA ALA A 226 2.71 -9.63 -2.08
C ALA A 226 3.07 -10.11 -0.67
N PHE A 227 2.15 -9.91 0.26
CA PHE A 227 2.34 -10.11 1.69
C PHE A 227 1.37 -11.15 2.21
N TRP A 228 1.64 -12.41 1.88
CA TRP A 228 0.83 -13.55 2.29
C TRP A 228 1.38 -14.13 3.58
N THR A 229 0.51 -14.72 4.39
CA THR A 229 0.89 -15.33 5.66
C THR A 229 0.36 -16.74 5.78
N VAL A 230 1.16 -17.56 6.46
CA VAL A 230 0.84 -18.94 6.77
C VAL A 230 -0.38 -19.02 7.69
N PRO A 231 -1.10 -20.14 7.64
CA PRO A 231 -2.00 -20.53 8.71
C PRO A 231 -1.43 -20.28 10.11
N GLU A 232 -2.15 -19.51 10.95
CA GLU A 232 -1.78 -19.23 12.36
C GLU A 232 -0.55 -18.34 12.56
N GLY A 233 0.08 -17.91 11.47
CA GLY A 233 1.10 -16.87 11.51
C GLY A 233 0.49 -15.47 11.61
N HIS A 234 1.33 -14.53 12.00
CA HIS A 234 1.03 -13.11 11.97
C HIS A 234 2.20 -12.38 11.32
N LYS A 235 1.91 -11.36 10.51
CA LYS A 235 2.93 -10.49 9.95
C LYS A 235 2.51 -9.03 10.06
N ARG A 236 3.50 -8.15 10.05
CA ARG A 236 3.32 -6.71 10.13
C ARG A 236 3.96 -6.05 8.94
N LEU A 237 3.18 -5.24 8.23
CA LEU A 237 3.63 -4.46 7.09
C LEU A 237 3.44 -2.98 7.36
N HIS A 238 4.54 -2.25 7.48
CA HIS A 238 4.53 -0.80 7.58
C HIS A 238 5.12 -0.16 6.32
N ILE A 239 4.43 0.83 5.77
CA ILE A 239 4.86 1.53 4.55
C ILE A 239 4.81 3.04 4.79
N TYR A 240 5.92 3.71 4.52
CA TYR A 240 6.09 5.15 4.74
C TYR A 240 6.68 5.83 3.51
N ASP A 241 6.15 7.01 3.16
CA ASP A 241 6.79 7.94 2.21
C ASP A 241 7.14 7.31 0.85
N SER A 242 6.44 6.26 0.43
CA SER A 242 6.82 5.44 -0.71
C SER A 242 5.91 5.68 -1.92
N TYR A 243 6.39 5.33 -3.10
CA TYR A 243 5.61 5.30 -4.32
C TYR A 243 5.56 3.87 -4.85
N LEU A 244 4.35 3.33 -4.93
CA LEU A 244 4.09 2.01 -5.50
C LEU A 244 3.28 2.24 -6.75
N HIS A 245 3.80 1.85 -7.90
CA HIS A 245 3.13 2.21 -9.13
C HIS A 245 3.36 1.24 -10.25
N ASP A 246 2.36 1.22 -11.14
CA ASP A 246 2.32 0.48 -12.39
C ASP A 246 2.47 -1.03 -12.22
N ASN A 247 1.59 -1.78 -12.87
CA ASN A 247 1.77 -3.22 -13.07
C ASN A 247 1.07 -3.61 -14.38
N GLN A 248 1.32 -4.82 -14.86
CA GLN A 248 0.62 -5.34 -16.05
C GLN A 248 -0.57 -6.23 -15.70
N ASN A 249 -0.58 -6.76 -14.48
CA ASN A 249 -1.58 -7.70 -14.03
C ASN A 249 -1.78 -7.60 -12.52
N SER A 250 -3.02 -7.73 -12.04
CA SER A 250 -3.34 -7.82 -10.62
C SER A 250 -3.18 -6.50 -9.83
N HIS A 251 -2.65 -6.53 -8.60
CA HIS A 251 -2.70 -5.42 -7.64
C HIS A 251 -1.33 -4.78 -7.40
N LEU A 252 -1.25 -3.56 -6.86
CA LEU A 252 0.04 -3.05 -6.37
C LEU A 252 0.40 -3.74 -5.04
N ILE A 253 -0.57 -3.88 -4.13
CA ILE A 253 -0.43 -4.68 -2.91
C ILE A 253 -1.51 -5.75 -2.81
N TYR A 254 -1.07 -7.00 -2.67
CA TYR A 254 -1.89 -8.13 -2.23
C TYR A 254 -1.48 -8.50 -0.80
N CYS A 255 -2.35 -8.26 0.17
CA CYS A 255 -2.09 -8.60 1.57
C CYS A 255 -3.17 -9.55 2.10
N HIS A 256 -2.77 -10.54 2.89
CA HIS A 256 -3.77 -11.32 3.63
C HIS A 256 -4.39 -10.51 4.77
N PRO A 257 -5.70 -10.72 5.07
CA PRO A 257 -6.43 -9.91 6.04
C PRO A 257 -6.04 -10.14 7.51
N HIS A 258 -5.15 -11.09 7.82
CA HIS A 258 -4.67 -11.38 9.19
C HIS A 258 -3.40 -10.59 9.57
N ASN A 259 -2.88 -9.77 8.66
CA ASN A 259 -1.64 -9.01 8.87
C ASN A 259 -1.94 -7.62 9.42
N SER A 260 -1.13 -7.16 10.37
CA SER A 260 -1.22 -5.78 10.84
C SER A 260 -0.61 -4.84 9.81
N VAL A 261 -1.35 -3.86 9.34
CA VAL A 261 -0.95 -2.98 8.23
C VAL A 261 -1.03 -1.51 8.65
N HIS A 262 0.08 -0.78 8.49
CA HIS A 262 0.10 0.67 8.63
C HIS A 262 0.74 1.28 7.39
N VAL A 263 0.00 2.14 6.71
CA VAL A 263 0.46 2.85 5.51
C VAL A 263 0.32 4.34 5.75
N GLU A 264 1.40 5.08 5.55
CA GLU A 264 1.43 6.52 5.79
C GLU A 264 2.18 7.27 4.70
N ASN A 265 1.63 8.41 4.29
CA ASN A 265 2.20 9.32 3.28
C ASN A 265 2.68 8.59 2.00
N THR A 266 1.93 7.58 1.57
CA THR A 266 2.31 6.69 0.47
C THR A 266 1.40 6.90 -0.73
N ARG A 267 1.99 6.79 -1.93
CA ARG A 267 1.36 7.01 -3.22
C ARG A 267 1.15 5.69 -3.95
N PHE A 268 -0.03 5.52 -4.54
CA PHE A 268 -0.41 4.35 -5.33
C PHE A 268 -0.96 4.79 -6.69
N ASP A 269 -0.42 4.31 -7.80
CA ASP A 269 -0.96 4.67 -9.12
C ASP A 269 -0.70 3.59 -10.18
N GLY A 270 -1.56 3.48 -11.20
CA GLY A 270 -1.33 2.53 -12.31
C GLY A 270 -1.64 1.06 -12.01
N ALA A 271 -2.40 0.75 -10.95
CA ALA A 271 -2.84 -0.61 -10.69
C ALA A 271 -3.86 -1.10 -11.74
N THR A 272 -3.61 -2.24 -12.38
CA THR A 272 -4.56 -2.85 -13.33
C THR A 272 -5.79 -3.47 -12.67
N SER A 273 -5.73 -3.84 -11.38
CA SER A 273 -6.87 -4.35 -10.60
C SER A 273 -7.14 -3.53 -9.33
N TRP A 274 -6.28 -3.61 -8.32
CA TRP A 274 -6.42 -2.89 -7.05
C TRP A 274 -5.12 -2.21 -6.65
N ALA A 275 -5.15 -0.98 -6.15
CA ALA A 275 -3.98 -0.40 -5.50
C ALA A 275 -3.65 -1.16 -4.20
N PHE A 276 -4.66 -1.46 -3.40
CA PHE A 276 -4.50 -2.22 -2.17
C PHE A 276 -5.66 -3.20 -1.96
N GLN A 277 -5.34 -4.48 -1.82
CA GLN A 277 -6.35 -5.50 -1.54
C GLN A 277 -5.98 -6.33 -0.31
N PHE A 278 -6.93 -6.41 0.62
CA PHE A 278 -6.96 -7.45 1.65
C PHE A 278 -7.72 -8.67 1.15
N GLN A 279 -7.05 -9.77 0.81
CA GLN A 279 -7.73 -11.01 0.41
C GLN A 279 -6.94 -12.22 0.87
N GLY A 280 -7.63 -13.30 1.23
CA GLY A 280 -7.02 -14.56 1.66
C GLY A 280 -8.09 -15.52 2.15
N THR A 281 -7.83 -16.83 2.07
CA THR A 281 -8.73 -17.85 2.59
C THR A 281 -8.55 -18.01 4.09
N LEU A 282 -9.59 -18.50 4.77
CA LEU A 282 -9.62 -18.83 6.20
C LEU A 282 -8.35 -19.57 6.64
N VAL A 283 -7.33 -18.88 7.17
CA VAL A 283 -6.57 -19.32 8.35
C VAL A 283 -5.93 -18.12 9.07
N ALA A 284 -5.68 -18.32 10.36
CA ALA A 284 -5.45 -17.48 11.54
C ALA A 284 -4.51 -16.24 11.53
N GLY A 285 -4.53 -15.55 12.68
CA GLY A 285 -4.02 -14.21 12.95
C GLY A 285 -5.19 -13.22 13.17
N ASP A 286 -5.12 -12.42 14.23
CA ASP A 286 -5.99 -11.26 14.47
C ASP A 286 -5.13 -10.01 14.27
N PRO A 287 -5.41 -9.17 13.25
CA PRO A 287 -4.62 -7.97 13.05
C PRO A 287 -4.79 -7.03 14.25
N GLU A 288 -3.72 -6.34 14.61
CA GLU A 288 -3.79 -5.30 15.64
C GLU A 288 -4.44 -4.03 15.10
N TYR A 289 -4.26 -3.77 13.80
CA TYR A 289 -4.74 -2.58 13.11
C TYR A 289 -4.61 -2.72 11.59
N HIS A 290 -5.50 -2.05 10.87
CA HIS A 290 -5.32 -1.68 9.47
C HIS A 290 -5.49 -0.16 9.35
N ARG A 291 -4.42 0.56 8.99
CA ARG A 291 -4.41 2.02 8.97
C ARG A 291 -3.82 2.56 7.68
N PHE A 292 -4.49 3.55 7.11
CA PHE A 292 -4.06 4.32 5.95
C PHE A 292 -4.15 5.80 6.32
N VAL A 293 -3.03 6.51 6.31
CA VAL A 293 -2.95 7.91 6.77
C VAL A 293 -2.23 8.77 5.74
N GLY A 294 -2.91 9.78 5.21
CA GLY A 294 -2.28 10.72 4.27
C GLY A 294 -1.90 10.09 2.93
N CYS A 295 -2.52 8.98 2.54
CA CYS A 295 -2.20 8.28 1.30
C CYS A 295 -2.85 8.95 0.08
N TRP A 296 -2.22 8.80 -1.08
CA TRP A 296 -2.78 9.23 -2.36
C TRP A 296 -2.99 8.02 -3.28
N PHE A 297 -4.23 7.83 -3.73
CA PHE A 297 -4.61 6.82 -4.70
C PHE A 297 -4.90 7.52 -6.04
N GLY A 298 -3.94 7.44 -6.94
CA GLY A 298 -3.95 8.13 -8.23
C GLY A 298 -4.98 7.59 -9.22
N PRO A 299 -5.24 8.36 -10.30
CA PRO A 299 -6.35 8.14 -11.22
C PRO A 299 -6.12 6.96 -12.18
N ARG A 300 -4.90 6.43 -12.28
CA ARG A 300 -4.59 5.30 -13.17
C ARG A 300 -4.85 3.94 -12.51
N ASN A 301 -5.24 3.92 -11.23
CA ASN A 301 -5.68 2.68 -10.60
C ASN A 301 -7.08 2.31 -11.09
N SER A 302 -7.27 1.05 -11.50
CA SER A 302 -8.59 0.50 -11.77
C SER A 302 -9.52 0.57 -10.55
N ARG A 303 -8.98 0.35 -9.35
CA ARG A 303 -9.66 0.45 -8.06
C ARG A 303 -8.65 0.82 -6.97
N ALA A 304 -9.04 1.57 -5.96
CA ALA A 304 -8.11 1.95 -4.89
C ALA A 304 -8.01 0.88 -3.79
N ILE A 305 -8.96 0.79 -2.86
CA ILE A 305 -8.86 -0.13 -1.72
C ILE A 305 -10.11 -0.98 -1.51
N ILE A 306 -9.90 -2.26 -1.20
CA ILE A 306 -10.92 -3.15 -0.64
C ILE A 306 -10.49 -3.65 0.74
N THR A 307 -11.35 -3.39 1.72
CA THR A 307 -11.20 -3.80 3.14
C THR A 307 -11.33 -5.32 3.31
N GLN A 308 -11.08 -5.87 4.49
CA GLN A 308 -10.96 -7.31 4.70
C GLN A 308 -12.26 -8.13 4.50
N ASP A 309 -12.13 -9.38 4.03
CA ASP A 309 -13.27 -10.24 3.62
C ASP A 309 -13.86 -11.12 4.74
N ARG A 310 -13.58 -10.87 6.02
CA ARG A 310 -13.77 -11.88 7.08
C ARG A 310 -14.89 -11.56 8.07
N GLN A 311 -15.86 -12.46 8.17
CA GLN A 311 -17.03 -12.36 9.04
C GLN A 311 -16.73 -12.45 10.56
N SER A 312 -15.55 -12.95 10.95
CA SER A 312 -15.26 -13.34 12.35
C SER A 312 -14.13 -12.56 13.04
N VAL A 313 -13.51 -11.58 12.37
CA VAL A 313 -12.36 -10.83 12.91
C VAL A 313 -12.68 -9.33 12.93
N ALA A 314 -12.77 -8.78 14.15
CA ALA A 314 -13.12 -7.39 14.42
C ALA A 314 -11.87 -6.50 14.37
N VAL A 315 -11.33 -6.28 13.17
CA VAL A 315 -10.41 -5.16 12.98
C VAL A 315 -11.17 -4.03 12.34
N HIS A 316 -11.13 -2.91 13.05
CA HIS A 316 -11.70 -1.66 12.62
C HIS A 316 -10.69 -0.97 11.70
N ASP A 317 -10.98 -0.97 10.41
CA ASP A 317 -10.13 -0.34 9.40
C ASP A 317 -10.17 1.18 9.58
N GLU A 318 -9.02 1.85 9.46
CA GLU A 318 -8.93 3.31 9.55
C GLU A 318 -8.34 3.89 8.27
N ILE A 319 -9.09 4.75 7.58
CA ILE A 319 -8.64 5.51 6.42
C ILE A 319 -8.78 6.98 6.75
N ARG A 320 -7.65 7.68 6.89
CA ARG A 320 -7.60 9.06 7.39
C ARG A 320 -6.81 9.97 6.47
N ASN A 321 -7.34 11.15 6.17
CA ASN A 321 -6.66 12.20 5.42
C ASN A 321 -6.15 11.74 4.04
N CYS A 322 -6.80 10.76 3.44
CA CYS A 322 -6.40 10.20 2.15
C CYS A 322 -7.07 10.93 0.98
N VAL A 323 -6.40 10.91 -0.18
CA VAL A 323 -6.92 11.44 -1.45
C VAL A 323 -7.15 10.29 -2.41
N PHE A 324 -8.34 10.23 -2.97
CA PHE A 324 -8.75 9.22 -3.95
C PHE A 324 -9.11 9.91 -5.26
N GLU A 325 -8.38 9.59 -6.34
CA GLU A 325 -8.69 9.99 -7.71
C GLU A 325 -9.18 8.82 -8.58
N ALA A 326 -9.01 7.59 -8.10
CA ALA A 326 -9.56 6.37 -8.70
C ALA A 326 -10.99 6.09 -8.26
N ALA A 327 -11.76 5.44 -9.13
CA ALA A 327 -13.11 4.97 -8.84
C ALA A 327 -13.31 3.53 -9.37
N PRO A 328 -13.77 2.56 -8.54
CA PRO A 328 -14.17 2.73 -7.15
C PRO A 328 -13.02 3.02 -6.19
N ALA A 329 -13.28 3.91 -5.21
CA ALA A 329 -12.25 4.33 -4.26
C ALA A 329 -12.15 3.36 -3.06
N ILE A 330 -13.25 3.12 -2.34
CA ILE A 330 -13.27 2.25 -1.16
C ILE A 330 -14.41 1.24 -1.30
N GLN A 331 -14.09 -0.05 -1.23
CA GLN A 331 -15.06 -1.13 -1.07
C GLN A 331 -15.00 -1.71 0.36
N ILE A 332 -16.15 -1.68 1.04
CA ILE A 332 -16.30 -1.99 2.46
C ILE A 332 -16.84 -3.40 2.65
N ARG A 333 -16.16 -4.17 3.51
CA ARG A 333 -16.46 -5.55 3.89
C ARG A 333 -16.31 -5.79 5.41
N SER A 334 -15.96 -4.76 6.18
CA SER A 334 -15.65 -4.80 7.61
C SER A 334 -15.90 -3.46 8.28
N ASP A 335 -15.82 -3.43 9.62
CA ASP A 335 -15.91 -2.21 10.41
C ASP A 335 -14.86 -1.19 9.96
N ILE A 336 -15.26 0.07 9.75
CA ILE A 336 -14.38 1.09 9.18
C ILE A 336 -14.65 2.51 9.67
N THR A 337 -13.58 3.31 9.81
CA THR A 337 -13.64 4.77 9.85
C THR A 337 -12.97 5.37 8.62
N ILE A 338 -13.70 6.23 7.92
CA ILE A 338 -13.22 7.09 6.83
C ILE A 338 -13.30 8.53 7.34
N ASP A 339 -12.16 9.19 7.48
CA ASP A 339 -12.04 10.47 8.20
C ASP A 339 -11.18 11.46 7.42
N GLY A 340 -11.68 12.66 7.14
CA GLY A 340 -10.88 13.71 6.49
C GLY A 340 -10.44 13.40 5.05
N CYS A 341 -11.14 12.51 4.33
CA CYS A 341 -10.73 12.07 2.99
C CYS A 341 -11.31 12.95 1.86
N TYR A 342 -10.58 13.02 0.73
CA TYR A 342 -11.00 13.72 -0.48
C TYR A 342 -11.18 12.75 -1.64
N PHE A 343 -12.38 12.76 -2.19
CA PHE A 343 -12.76 11.93 -3.33
C PHE A 343 -12.97 12.81 -4.55
N THR A 344 -12.20 12.55 -5.60
CA THR A 344 -12.30 13.21 -6.91
C THR A 344 -12.14 12.17 -8.00
N THR A 345 -12.38 12.56 -9.25
CA THR A 345 -12.09 11.75 -10.43
C THR A 345 -11.15 12.50 -11.36
N GLY A 346 -10.43 11.76 -12.21
CA GLY A 346 -9.83 12.32 -13.43
C GLY A 346 -10.91 12.67 -14.47
N ASP A 347 -10.57 13.52 -15.42
CA ASP A 347 -11.46 13.84 -16.54
C ASP A 347 -11.71 12.56 -17.37
N GLY A 348 -12.96 12.08 -17.43
CA GLY A 348 -13.32 10.88 -18.18
C GLY A 348 -13.41 9.58 -17.38
N ALA A 349 -13.41 9.62 -16.05
CA ALA A 349 -13.77 8.45 -15.24
C ALA A 349 -15.15 7.90 -15.65
N ALA A 350 -15.29 6.58 -15.72
CA ALA A 350 -16.52 5.93 -16.17
C ALA A 350 -17.73 6.42 -15.35
N ASN A 351 -18.69 7.04 -16.03
CA ASN A 351 -19.94 7.52 -15.45
C ASN A 351 -20.57 6.40 -14.60
N GLY A 352 -20.70 6.62 -13.29
CA GLY A 352 -21.38 5.70 -12.36
C GLY A 352 -20.48 4.83 -11.47
N SER A 353 -19.16 5.05 -11.45
CA SER A 353 -18.30 4.38 -10.46
C SER A 353 -18.47 5.01 -9.07
N GLN A 354 -18.79 4.18 -8.06
CA GLN A 354 -19.03 4.61 -6.67
C GLN A 354 -17.71 4.99 -6.00
N PHE A 355 -17.67 6.09 -5.25
CA PHE A 355 -16.52 6.40 -4.41
C PHE A 355 -16.43 5.44 -3.24
N VAL A 356 -17.51 5.32 -2.47
CA VAL A 356 -17.57 4.41 -1.32
C VAL A 356 -18.72 3.45 -1.54
N ALA A 357 -18.43 2.15 -1.45
CA ALA A 357 -19.43 1.12 -1.69
C ALA A 357 -19.40 0.03 -0.62
N ALA A 358 -20.58 -0.37 -0.14
CA ALA A 358 -20.76 -1.62 0.58
C ALA A 358 -20.61 -2.79 -0.41
N TYR A 359 -19.84 -3.81 -0.04
CA TYR A 359 -19.55 -4.93 -0.94
C TYR A 359 -20.04 -6.28 -0.41
N SER A 360 -19.65 -6.69 0.81
CA SER A 360 -20.03 -7.99 1.38
C SER A 360 -19.87 -8.06 2.91
N ASN A 361 -20.12 -9.24 3.48
CA ASN A 361 -19.82 -9.67 4.86
C ASN A 361 -20.44 -8.84 5.99
N SER A 362 -21.69 -8.42 5.84
CA SER A 362 -22.44 -7.91 6.99
C SER A 362 -22.61 -8.99 8.09
N PRO A 363 -22.79 -8.58 9.36
CA PRO A 363 -22.93 -7.21 9.83
C PRO A 363 -21.59 -6.47 10.02
N TRP A 364 -21.60 -5.16 9.77
CA TRP A 364 -20.50 -4.24 10.09
C TRP A 364 -20.99 -2.81 10.27
N ARG A 365 -20.11 -1.97 10.81
CA ARG A 365 -20.32 -0.54 11.09
C ARG A 365 -19.38 0.35 10.29
N ALA A 366 -19.88 1.48 9.81
CA ALA A 366 -19.03 2.48 9.18
C ALA A 366 -19.26 3.88 9.75
N THR A 367 -18.17 4.61 9.98
CA THR A 367 -18.20 6.06 10.25
C THR A 367 -17.50 6.78 9.11
N ILE A 368 -18.21 7.65 8.41
CA ILE A 368 -17.69 8.49 7.32
C ILE A 368 -17.82 9.94 7.76
N ARG A 369 -16.71 10.61 8.03
CA ARG A 369 -16.76 11.97 8.56
C ARG A 369 -15.71 12.90 7.99
N ASP A 370 -16.02 14.20 8.02
CA ASP A 370 -15.11 15.26 7.58
C ASP A 370 -14.60 15.07 6.12
N CYS A 371 -15.37 14.35 5.29
CA CYS A 371 -14.97 13.99 3.92
C CYS A 371 -15.54 14.96 2.88
N ILE A 372 -14.84 15.08 1.75
CA ILE A 372 -15.28 15.87 0.59
C ILE A 372 -15.37 14.97 -0.63
N PHE A 373 -16.54 14.92 -1.26
CA PHE A 373 -16.80 14.23 -2.50
C PHE A 373 -17.01 15.26 -3.62
N ALA A 374 -15.98 15.46 -4.44
CA ALA A 374 -15.92 16.50 -5.46
C ALA A 374 -15.34 15.94 -6.78
N PRO A 375 -16.10 15.10 -7.50
CA PRO A 375 -15.68 14.58 -8.79
C PRO A 375 -15.45 15.70 -9.81
N ARG A 376 -14.67 15.43 -10.85
CA ARG A 376 -14.49 16.34 -12.00
C ARG A 376 -15.43 15.92 -13.12
N GLY A 377 -15.87 16.90 -13.92
CA GLY A 377 -16.79 16.68 -15.03
C GLY A 377 -18.19 16.27 -14.57
N ASP A 378 -19.00 15.71 -15.49
CA ASP A 378 -20.40 15.38 -15.25
C ASP A 378 -20.59 14.05 -14.47
N SER A 379 -19.85 13.91 -13.37
CA SER A 379 -19.78 12.70 -12.54
C SER A 379 -20.51 12.85 -11.22
N LEU A 380 -21.02 11.72 -10.70
CA LEU A 380 -21.73 11.67 -9.43
C LEU A 380 -20.76 11.42 -8.26
N PRO A 381 -20.89 12.14 -7.14
CA PRO A 381 -20.22 11.82 -5.89
C PRO A 381 -20.89 10.63 -5.17
N GLN A 382 -21.03 9.50 -5.87
CA GLN A 382 -21.87 8.40 -5.42
C GLN A 382 -21.25 7.63 -4.24
N VAL A 383 -22.05 7.46 -3.19
CA VAL A 383 -21.82 6.54 -2.08
C VAL A 383 -22.98 5.54 -2.07
N ASP A 384 -22.66 4.25 -2.19
CA ASP A 384 -23.65 3.17 -2.29
C ASP A 384 -23.48 2.17 -1.15
N LEU A 385 -24.37 2.23 -0.17
CA LEU A 385 -24.33 1.43 1.05
C LEU A 385 -25.55 0.51 1.12
N ARG A 386 -25.89 -0.09 -0.02
CA ARG A 386 -27.00 -1.04 -0.14
C ARG A 386 -26.57 -2.48 0.15
N LEU A 387 -26.39 -2.77 1.44
CA LEU A 387 -26.18 -4.12 1.98
C LEU A 387 -27.10 -4.32 3.19
N GLU A 388 -27.56 -5.54 3.45
CA GLU A 388 -28.37 -5.85 4.64
C GLU A 388 -27.50 -5.89 5.90
N ASP A 389 -28.09 -5.61 7.06
CA ASP A 389 -27.49 -5.69 8.39
C ASP A 389 -26.27 -4.78 8.63
N ILE A 390 -26.30 -3.55 8.13
CA ILE A 390 -25.23 -2.56 8.35
C ILE A 390 -25.69 -1.33 9.15
N GLU A 391 -24.77 -0.73 9.88
CA GLU A 391 -24.96 0.53 10.60
C GLU A 391 -23.95 1.59 10.13
N VAL A 392 -24.42 2.75 9.68
CA VAL A 392 -23.55 3.78 9.10
C VAL A 392 -23.86 5.16 9.65
N GLU A 393 -22.81 5.87 10.06
CA GLU A 393 -22.84 7.29 10.36
C GLU A 393 -22.07 8.09 9.30
N ILE A 394 -22.72 9.10 8.74
CA ILE A 394 -22.13 10.08 7.82
C ILE A 394 -22.24 11.47 8.46
N GLU A 395 -21.12 12.09 8.81
CA GLU A 395 -21.10 13.34 9.57
C GLU A 395 -20.20 14.40 8.91
N ASN A 396 -20.65 15.65 8.81
CA ASN A 396 -19.84 16.78 8.34
C ASN A 396 -19.21 16.57 6.94
N CYS A 397 -19.85 15.77 6.10
CA CYS A 397 -19.41 15.50 4.74
C CYS A 397 -19.97 16.51 3.72
N GLN A 398 -19.22 16.77 2.65
CA GLN A 398 -19.62 17.68 1.57
C GLN A 398 -19.69 16.93 0.24
N PHE A 399 -20.82 17.03 -0.46
CA PHE A 399 -21.09 16.38 -1.73
C PHE A 399 -21.30 17.44 -2.81
N TYR A 400 -20.36 17.53 -3.74
CA TYR A 400 -20.42 18.44 -4.89
C TYR A 400 -20.91 17.66 -6.11
N ASN A 401 -22.21 17.73 -6.36
CA ASN A 401 -22.84 17.06 -7.47
C ASN A 401 -22.59 17.80 -8.79
N GLN A 402 -22.19 17.03 -9.80
CA GLN A 402 -22.04 17.49 -11.18
C GLN A 402 -22.74 16.55 -12.18
N GLY A 403 -23.52 15.56 -11.72
CA GLY A 403 -24.18 14.59 -12.60
C GLY A 403 -25.66 14.35 -12.27
N VAL A 404 -26.27 13.40 -13.00
CA VAL A 404 -27.65 12.94 -12.78
C VAL A 404 -27.66 11.61 -12.06
N GLY A 405 -28.30 11.53 -10.90
CA GLY A 405 -28.55 10.27 -10.21
C GLY A 405 -28.59 10.41 -8.70
N THR A 406 -28.52 9.25 -8.02
CA THR A 406 -28.53 9.17 -6.56
C THR A 406 -27.11 9.38 -6.01
N ILE A 407 -26.97 10.34 -5.08
CA ILE A 407 -25.69 10.64 -4.42
C ILE A 407 -25.45 9.64 -3.28
N LEU A 408 -26.47 9.41 -2.45
CA LEU A 408 -26.43 8.40 -1.38
C LEU A 408 -27.50 7.35 -1.64
N SER A 409 -27.08 6.13 -1.91
CA SER A 409 -27.96 4.96 -1.96
C SER A 409 -27.80 4.19 -0.66
N LEU A 410 -28.83 4.13 0.16
CA LEU A 410 -28.83 3.51 1.48
C LEU A 410 -29.89 2.40 1.51
N GLY A 411 -29.60 1.31 2.22
CA GLY A 411 -30.60 0.31 2.58
C GLY A 411 -30.61 -0.95 1.72
N ARG A 412 -31.19 -2.00 2.30
CA ARG A 412 -31.66 -3.25 1.67
C ARG A 412 -32.38 -4.12 2.72
N GLY A 413 -32.06 -3.91 4.01
CA GLY A 413 -32.61 -4.66 5.15
C GLY A 413 -33.26 -3.79 6.21
N ALA A 414 -34.31 -4.29 6.86
CA ALA A 414 -35.08 -3.57 7.90
C ALA A 414 -34.26 -3.29 9.18
N ALA A 415 -33.20 -4.05 9.41
CA ALA A 415 -32.29 -3.86 10.54
C ALA A 415 -31.29 -2.70 10.32
N ASN A 416 -31.13 -2.22 9.09
CA ASN A 416 -30.13 -1.20 8.79
C ASN A 416 -30.43 0.10 9.54
N ARG A 417 -29.35 0.77 9.97
CA ARG A 417 -29.40 2.06 10.67
C ARG A 417 -28.46 3.04 10.00
N TYR A 418 -29.00 4.19 9.60
CA TYR A 418 -28.24 5.26 8.96
C TYR A 418 -28.44 6.56 9.73
N ALA A 419 -27.35 7.28 9.99
CA ALA A 419 -27.38 8.65 10.48
C ALA A 419 -26.59 9.55 9.54
N ILE A 420 -27.23 10.59 9.01
CA ILE A 420 -26.61 11.60 8.14
C ILE A 420 -26.75 12.94 8.85
N ARG A 421 -25.63 13.51 9.28
CA ARG A 421 -25.59 14.70 10.15
C ARG A 421 -24.68 15.78 9.59
N ASP A 422 -25.15 17.02 9.64
CA ASP A 422 -24.33 18.20 9.35
C ASP A 422 -23.67 18.16 7.94
N CYS A 423 -24.28 17.45 6.99
CA CYS A 423 -23.75 17.33 5.63
C CYS A 423 -24.19 18.49 4.73
N LEU A 424 -23.35 18.82 3.75
CA LEU A 424 -23.67 19.76 2.67
C LEU A 424 -23.81 19.01 1.36
N PHE A 425 -24.96 19.16 0.70
CA PHE A 425 -25.18 18.71 -0.66
C PHE A 425 -25.30 19.94 -1.57
N TYR A 426 -24.37 20.05 -2.51
CA TYR A 426 -24.29 21.18 -3.44
C TYR A 426 -24.48 20.69 -4.86
N ASN A 427 -25.44 21.27 -5.57
CA ASN A 427 -25.62 21.07 -7.00
C ASN A 427 -24.97 22.22 -7.77
N ARG A 428 -24.32 21.91 -8.91
CA ARG A 428 -23.70 22.94 -9.74
C ARG A 428 -24.79 23.81 -10.42
N PRO A 429 -24.76 25.15 -10.29
CA PRO A 429 -25.85 26.03 -10.75
C PRO A 429 -26.03 26.10 -12.27
N ASP A 430 -25.01 25.72 -13.05
CA ASP A 430 -25.01 25.87 -14.50
C ASP A 430 -25.70 24.70 -15.23
N ASN A 431 -26.21 23.70 -14.51
CA ASN A 431 -27.08 22.69 -15.08
C ASN A 431 -28.30 22.42 -14.19
N ALA A 432 -29.37 23.16 -14.45
CA ALA A 432 -30.66 23.07 -13.75
C ALA A 432 -31.37 21.70 -13.87
N SER A 433 -30.81 20.75 -14.64
CA SER A 433 -31.38 19.40 -14.81
C SER A 433 -30.89 18.39 -13.78
N PHE A 434 -29.92 18.76 -12.94
CA PHE A 434 -29.36 17.85 -11.94
C PHE A 434 -30.14 17.97 -10.62
N SER A 435 -30.33 16.83 -9.94
CA SER A 435 -31.00 16.77 -8.65
C SER A 435 -30.06 16.19 -7.60
N VAL A 436 -30.19 16.67 -6.37
CA VAL A 436 -29.62 15.99 -5.21
C VAL A 436 -30.61 14.92 -4.79
N SER A 437 -30.24 13.65 -4.93
CA SER A 437 -31.11 12.52 -4.58
C SER A 437 -30.47 11.65 -3.49
N LEU A 438 -31.27 11.34 -2.47
CA LEU A 438 -30.99 10.38 -1.41
C LEU A 438 -32.02 9.25 -1.52
N GLU A 439 -31.55 8.03 -1.71
CA GLU A 439 -32.40 6.85 -1.82
C GLU A 439 -32.24 6.01 -0.56
N ILE A 440 -33.36 5.65 0.06
CA ILE A 440 -33.39 4.81 1.26
C ILE A 440 -34.35 3.65 0.96
N ASP A 441 -33.78 2.48 0.67
CA ASP A 441 -34.50 1.25 0.42
C ASP A 441 -34.50 0.37 1.67
N ASN A 442 -35.56 0.48 2.49
CA ASN A 442 -35.72 -0.24 3.75
C ASN A 442 -34.71 0.17 4.87
N GLY A 443 -35.06 -0.13 6.12
CA GLY A 443 -34.26 0.28 7.31
C GLY A 443 -34.68 1.62 7.92
N GLN A 444 -33.85 2.17 8.82
CA GLN A 444 -34.09 3.45 9.49
C GLN A 444 -32.99 4.44 9.13
N ALA A 445 -33.37 5.63 8.67
CA ALA A 445 -32.46 6.72 8.37
C ALA A 445 -32.84 8.00 9.12
N LEU A 446 -31.89 8.58 9.84
CA LEU A 446 -32.00 9.91 10.42
C LEU A 446 -31.20 10.89 9.56
N VAL A 447 -31.85 11.92 9.02
CA VAL A 447 -31.20 13.03 8.30
C VAL A 447 -31.39 14.30 9.11
N GLU A 448 -30.30 14.85 9.63
CA GLU A 448 -30.33 15.93 10.61
C GLU A 448 -29.33 17.05 10.27
N ARG A 449 -29.76 18.31 10.35
CA ARG A 449 -28.91 19.50 10.10
C ARG A 449 -28.19 19.54 8.74
N CYS A 450 -28.63 18.74 7.76
CA CYS A 450 -28.10 18.76 6.41
C CYS A 450 -28.59 19.97 5.60
N ARG A 451 -27.75 20.49 4.71
CA ARG A 451 -28.06 21.60 3.81
C ARG A 451 -28.07 21.13 2.36
N PHE A 452 -29.09 21.54 1.61
CA PHE A 452 -29.25 21.24 0.19
C PHE A 452 -29.22 22.57 -0.57
N ILE A 453 -28.20 22.76 -1.41
CA ILE A 453 -28.00 23.96 -2.23
C ILE A 453 -28.15 23.56 -3.70
N GLY A 454 -29.10 24.20 -4.38
CA GLY A 454 -29.46 23.97 -5.78
C GLY A 454 -29.07 25.13 -6.68
#